data_AF-A0A933R3C8-F1
#
_entry.id   AF-A0A933R3C8-F1
#
_cell.length_a   1.000
_cell.length_b   1.000
_cell.length_c   1.000
_cell.angle_alpha   90.00
_cell.angle_beta   90.00
_cell.angle_gamma   90.00
#
_symmetry.space_group_name_H-M   'P 1'
#
loop_
_entity.id
_entity.type
_entity.pdbx_description
1 polymer ?
#
loop_
_entity_poly.entity_id
_entity_poly.type
_entity_poly.pdbx_seq_one_letter_code
_entity_poly.pdbx_strand_id
1 'polypeptide(L)'
;MQFHHDDVYQDRTWFDVLGVWLAQQVRRWLPRRPARLWSTGFAVFAALCVAWAAGLATQCVLVELPANVCLAQWLAAGLLLVAARHFLRATGLSAASAIEPRQRIQRRAESMGSKRAEGAVPARSSAPATPSTPSPSTGEDPRQFFRAVKAAGINLRIAQALYAAGFRTAEQVRIAADAALLATPGIGPATVRKLRSQFGQPDTSDVPGAAHSRAA
;
A
#
# COMPACT_ATOMS: atom_id res chain seq x y z
N MET A 1 33.92 -0.55 -41.63
CA MET A 1 34.55 -0.74 -40.31
C MET A 1 33.63 -1.63 -39.48
N GLN A 2 33.88 -2.94 -39.48
CA GLN A 2 33.18 -3.90 -38.63
C GLN A 2 33.86 -3.87 -37.26
N PHE A 3 33.12 -3.48 -36.23
CA PHE A 3 33.57 -3.62 -34.86
C PHE A 3 33.45 -5.10 -34.48
N HIS A 4 34.57 -5.82 -34.45
CA HIS A 4 34.68 -7.11 -33.76
C HIS A 4 34.27 -6.86 -32.30
N HIS A 5 33.05 -7.22 -31.94
CA HIS A 5 32.60 -7.18 -30.55
C HIS A 5 33.34 -8.28 -29.81
N ASP A 6 33.95 -7.90 -28.69
CA ASP A 6 34.69 -8.72 -27.76
C ASP A 6 33.85 -9.91 -27.24
N ASP A 7 33.92 -11.06 -27.93
CA ASP A 7 33.38 -12.34 -27.45
C ASP A 7 34.21 -12.94 -26.29
N VAL A 8 35.22 -12.22 -25.81
CA VAL A 8 36.15 -12.68 -24.76
C VAL A 8 35.47 -12.79 -23.38
N TYR A 9 34.29 -12.20 -23.19
CA TYR A 9 33.51 -12.32 -21.94
C TYR A 9 32.29 -13.27 -22.05
N GLN A 10 32.16 -14.07 -23.11
CA GLN A 10 31.04 -15.01 -23.26
C GLN A 10 31.18 -16.32 -22.48
N ASP A 11 32.34 -16.61 -21.89
CA ASP A 11 32.49 -17.80 -21.06
C ASP A 11 31.70 -17.63 -19.77
N ARG A 12 30.46 -18.09 -19.85
CA ARG A 12 29.49 -18.16 -18.78
C ARG A 12 30.18 -18.79 -17.57
N THR A 13 30.47 -17.96 -16.58
CA THR A 13 31.24 -18.41 -15.44
C THR A 13 30.43 -19.45 -14.67
N TRP A 14 31.10 -20.35 -13.97
CA TRP A 14 30.42 -21.29 -13.08
C TRP A 14 29.57 -20.55 -12.02
N PHE A 15 29.95 -19.30 -11.67
CA PHE A 15 29.14 -18.41 -10.84
C PHE A 15 27.80 -18.03 -11.49
N ASP A 16 27.76 -17.80 -12.80
CA ASP A 16 26.52 -17.52 -13.52
C ASP A 16 25.59 -18.73 -13.52
N VAL A 17 26.15 -19.93 -13.71
CA VAL A 17 25.38 -21.19 -13.66
C VAL A 17 24.81 -21.39 -12.26
N LEU A 18 25.61 -21.19 -11.22
CA LEU A 18 25.18 -21.30 -9.83
C LEU A 18 24.13 -20.24 -9.49
N GLY A 19 24.31 -19.01 -9.94
CA GLY A 19 23.37 -17.91 -9.75
C GLY A 19 22.01 -18.17 -10.40
N VAL A 20 22.00 -18.68 -11.64
CA VAL A 20 20.77 -19.05 -12.35
C VAL A 20 20.05 -20.21 -11.63
N TRP A 21 20.79 -21.23 -11.22
CA TRP A 21 20.24 -22.36 -10.47
C TRP A 21 19.61 -21.89 -9.14
N LEU A 22 20.32 -21.05 -8.38
CA LEU A 22 19.84 -20.50 -7.12
C LEU A 22 18.58 -19.64 -7.34
N ALA A 23 18.59 -18.77 -8.35
CA ALA A 23 17.44 -17.93 -8.69
C ALA A 23 16.22 -18.77 -9.08
N GLN A 24 16.41 -19.85 -9.84
CA GLN A 24 15.32 -20.79 -10.17
C GLN A 24 14.77 -21.48 -8.92
N GLN A 25 15.65 -21.89 -8.01
CA GLN A 25 15.24 -22.55 -6.78
C GLN A 25 14.48 -21.59 -5.86
N VAL A 26 14.95 -20.36 -5.70
CA VAL A 26 14.25 -19.30 -4.98
C VAL A 26 12.87 -19.04 -5.60
N ARG A 27 12.76 -18.97 -6.94
CA ARG A 27 11.47 -18.78 -7.62
C ARG A 27 10.49 -19.94 -7.41
N ARG A 28 10.98 -21.18 -7.26
CA ARG A 28 10.12 -22.35 -6.96
C ARG A 28 9.59 -22.30 -5.53
N TRP A 29 10.39 -21.77 -4.60
CA TRP A 29 10.04 -21.68 -3.18
C TRP A 29 9.22 -20.43 -2.86
N LEU A 30 9.31 -19.37 -3.69
CA LEU A 30 8.59 -18.13 -3.48
C LEU A 30 7.07 -18.30 -3.76
N PRO A 31 6.20 -17.98 -2.79
CA PRO A 31 4.76 -18.05 -2.98
C PRO A 31 4.29 -17.03 -4.02
N ARG A 32 3.55 -17.47 -5.04
CA ARG A 32 3.02 -16.63 -6.14
C ARG A 32 2.11 -15.47 -5.71
N ARG A 33 1.73 -15.37 -4.44
CA ARG A 33 0.85 -14.30 -3.95
C ARG A 33 1.70 -13.08 -3.52
N PRO A 34 1.52 -11.90 -4.12
CA PRO A 34 2.38 -10.73 -3.89
C PRO A 34 2.40 -10.27 -2.42
N ALA A 35 1.30 -10.48 -1.68
CA ALA A 35 1.24 -10.17 -0.25
C ALA A 35 2.17 -11.04 0.61
N ARG A 36 2.48 -12.27 0.18
CA ARG A 36 3.40 -13.17 0.90
C ARG A 36 4.86 -12.96 0.52
N LEU A 37 5.15 -12.34 -0.62
CA LEU A 37 6.52 -12.11 -1.08
C LEU A 37 7.29 -11.18 -0.15
N TRP A 38 6.65 -10.10 0.31
CA TRP A 38 7.27 -9.15 1.24
C TRP A 38 7.55 -9.78 2.60
N SER A 39 6.59 -10.55 3.15
CA SER A 39 6.81 -11.22 4.44
C SER A 39 7.90 -12.29 4.35
N THR A 40 7.97 -13.05 3.24
CA THR A 40 9.08 -13.99 3.04
C THR A 40 10.42 -13.28 2.90
N GLY A 41 10.48 -12.14 2.20
CA GLY A 41 11.70 -11.36 2.06
C GLY A 41 12.22 -10.85 3.40
N PHE A 42 11.36 -10.25 4.23
CA PHE A 42 11.74 -9.81 5.57
C PHE A 42 12.13 -10.97 6.50
N ALA A 43 11.47 -12.13 6.39
CA ALA A 43 11.82 -13.31 7.17
C ALA A 43 13.21 -13.85 6.79
N VAL A 44 13.52 -13.93 5.49
CA VAL A 44 14.85 -14.35 5.00
C VAL A 44 15.92 -13.36 5.45
N PHE A 45 15.65 -12.06 5.35
CA PHE A 45 16.59 -11.04 5.80
C PHE A 45 16.85 -11.11 7.31
N ALA A 46 15.80 -11.32 8.11
CA ALA A 46 15.95 -11.54 9.54
C ALA A 46 16.80 -12.78 9.85
N ALA A 47 16.58 -13.88 9.14
CA ALA A 47 17.38 -15.10 9.29
C ALA A 47 18.86 -14.85 8.96
N LEU A 48 19.14 -14.07 7.91
CA LEU A 48 20.51 -13.67 7.56
C LEU A 48 21.16 -12.84 8.66
N CYS A 49 20.45 -11.87 9.24
CA CYS A 49 20.95 -11.08 10.37
C CYS A 49 21.29 -11.96 11.59
N VAL A 50 20.44 -12.94 11.91
CA VAL A 50 20.68 -13.89 13.01
C VAL A 50 21.90 -14.76 12.72
N ALA A 51 22.01 -15.32 11.51
CA ALA A 51 23.16 -16.13 11.11
C ALA A 51 24.47 -15.33 11.20
N TRP A 52 24.45 -14.06 10.78
CA TRP A 52 25.60 -13.18 10.87
C TRP A 52 25.98 -12.86 12.33
N ALA A 53 24.99 -12.53 13.16
CA ALA A 53 25.22 -12.27 14.59
C ALA A 53 25.82 -13.51 15.29
N ALA A 54 25.34 -14.71 14.96
CA ALA A 54 25.91 -15.96 15.46
C ALA A 54 27.35 -16.18 14.98
N GLY A 55 27.65 -15.84 13.73
CA GLY A 55 29.03 -15.87 13.20
C GLY A 55 29.98 -14.96 13.98
N LEU A 56 29.57 -13.72 14.25
CA LEU A 56 30.37 -12.77 15.05
C LEU A 56 30.59 -13.27 16.48
N ALA A 57 29.52 -13.76 17.14
CA ALA A 57 29.62 -14.32 18.48
C ALA A 57 30.55 -15.54 18.52
N THR A 58 30.48 -16.41 17.50
CA THR A 58 31.35 -17.58 17.38
C THR A 58 32.81 -17.17 17.15
N GLN A 59 33.07 -16.14 16.34
CA GLN A 59 34.42 -15.59 16.16
C GLN A 59 35.01 -15.05 17.47
N CYS A 60 34.21 -14.34 18.28
CA CYS A 60 34.65 -13.87 19.61
C CYS A 60 35.06 -15.02 20.54
N VAL A 61 34.46 -16.19 20.40
CA VAL A 61 34.72 -17.36 21.26
C VAL A 61 35.90 -18.20 20.75
N LEU A 62 36.01 -18.36 19.43
CA LEU A 62 37.02 -19.23 18.82
C LEU A 62 38.36 -18.55 18.56
N VAL A 63 38.37 -17.23 18.43
CA VAL A 63 39.59 -16.46 18.09
C VAL A 63 39.92 -15.52 19.23
N GLU A 64 41.16 -15.60 19.72
CA GLU A 64 41.67 -14.64 20.69
C GLU A 64 41.80 -13.25 20.03
N LEU A 65 40.85 -12.38 20.35
CA LEU A 65 40.78 -11.01 19.86
C LEU A 65 41.07 -10.02 21.00
N PRO A 66 41.65 -8.84 20.70
CA PRO A 66 41.76 -7.77 21.69
C PRO A 66 40.39 -7.42 22.29
N ALA A 67 40.34 -7.13 23.59
CA ALA A 67 39.09 -6.92 24.32
C ALA A 67 38.16 -5.88 23.67
N ASN A 68 38.74 -4.79 23.14
CA ASN A 68 37.97 -3.74 22.46
C ASN A 68 37.28 -4.23 21.18
N VAL A 69 37.94 -5.11 20.42
CA VAL A 69 37.40 -5.70 19.19
C VAL A 69 36.29 -6.70 19.53
N CYS A 70 36.51 -7.52 20.55
CA CYS A 70 35.49 -8.44 21.07
C CYS A 70 34.24 -7.68 21.52
N LEU A 71 34.39 -6.60 22.29
CA LEU A 71 33.26 -5.76 22.72
C LEU A 71 32.50 -5.15 21.52
N ALA A 72 33.23 -4.63 20.52
CA ALA A 72 32.61 -4.09 19.30
C ALA A 72 31.83 -5.15 18.52
N GLN A 73 32.36 -6.38 18.41
CA GLN A 73 31.68 -7.50 17.77
C GLN A 73 30.40 -7.92 18.52
N TRP A 74 30.43 -7.94 19.86
CA TRP A 74 29.24 -8.19 20.68
C TRP A 74 28.16 -7.11 20.49
N LEU A 75 28.54 -5.84 20.45
CA LEU A 75 27.61 -4.74 20.17
C LEU A 75 27.01 -4.85 18.76
N ALA A 76 27.83 -5.17 17.75
CA ALA A 76 27.36 -5.39 16.39
C ALA A 76 26.39 -6.58 16.29
N ALA A 77 26.70 -7.69 16.95
CA ALA A 77 25.81 -8.85 17.05
C ALA A 77 24.47 -8.48 17.72
N GLY A 78 24.53 -7.70 18.81
CA GLY A 78 23.34 -7.19 19.49
C GLY A 78 22.45 -6.33 18.58
N LEU A 79 23.03 -5.40 17.83
CA LEU A 79 22.31 -4.57 16.86
C LEU A 79 21.68 -5.39 15.73
N LEU A 80 22.39 -6.39 15.21
CA LEU A 80 21.85 -7.32 14.20
C LEU A 80 20.65 -8.10 14.73
N LEU A 81 20.67 -8.55 15.99
CA LEU A 81 19.54 -9.24 16.62
C LEU A 81 18.34 -8.31 16.84
N VAL A 82 18.57 -7.05 17.22
CA VAL A 82 17.50 -6.04 17.32
C VAL A 82 16.87 -5.77 15.95
N ALA A 83 17.69 -5.63 14.90
CA ALA A 83 17.21 -5.47 13.53
C ALA A 83 16.41 -6.70 13.08
N ALA A 84 16.91 -7.92 13.31
CA ALA A 84 16.20 -9.16 13.00
C ALA A 84 14.83 -9.21 13.67
N ARG A 85 14.75 -8.84 14.96
CA ARG A 85 13.48 -8.75 15.69
C ARG A 85 12.53 -7.73 15.07
N HIS A 86 13.02 -6.59 14.61
CA HIS A 86 12.20 -5.58 13.92
C HIS A 86 11.61 -6.13 12.62
N PHE A 87 12.42 -6.79 11.78
CA PHE A 87 11.94 -7.41 10.54
C PHE A 87 10.93 -8.53 10.81
N LEU A 88 11.17 -9.38 11.80
CA LEU A 88 10.21 -10.42 12.19
C LEU A 88 8.87 -9.82 12.67
N ARG A 89 8.90 -8.68 13.38
CA ARG A 89 7.67 -7.95 13.72
C ARG A 89 6.95 -7.42 12.48
N ALA A 90 7.69 -6.86 11.52
CA ALA A 90 7.13 -6.36 10.27
C ALA A 90 6.46 -7.45 9.41
N THR A 91 6.90 -8.71 9.51
CA THR A 91 6.25 -9.83 8.82
C THR A 91 4.85 -10.18 9.34
N GLY A 92 4.44 -9.65 10.50
CA GLY A 92 3.17 -10.02 11.16
C GLY A 92 3.15 -11.44 11.75
N LEU A 93 4.24 -12.20 11.60
CA LEU A 93 4.38 -13.55 12.19
C LEU A 93 4.55 -13.50 13.72
N SER A 94 4.97 -12.36 14.27
CA SER A 94 5.42 -12.26 15.66
C SER A 94 4.31 -12.01 16.71
N ALA A 95 3.02 -11.93 16.36
CA ALA A 95 1.98 -11.73 17.39
C ALA A 95 0.54 -12.14 16.98
N ALA A 96 0.20 -12.15 15.69
CA ALA A 96 -1.20 -12.35 15.28
C ALA A 96 -1.66 -13.82 15.32
N SER A 97 -0.75 -14.79 15.22
CA SER A 97 -1.10 -16.22 15.23
C SER A 97 -1.31 -16.82 16.62
N ALA A 98 -0.87 -16.16 17.69
CA ALA A 98 -1.03 -16.67 19.06
C ALA A 98 -2.31 -16.18 19.76
N ILE A 99 -2.96 -15.11 19.27
CA ILE A 99 -4.04 -14.44 20.01
C ILE A 99 -5.43 -14.63 19.37
N GLU A 100 -5.52 -15.07 18.10
CA GLU A 100 -6.82 -15.19 17.41
C GLU A 100 -7.68 -16.46 17.62
N PRO A 101 -7.34 -17.52 18.39
CA PRO A 101 -8.29 -18.62 18.60
C PRO A 101 -9.43 -18.26 19.57
N ARG A 102 -9.26 -17.28 20.47
CA ARG A 102 -10.25 -17.00 21.53
C ARG A 102 -11.45 -16.18 21.04
N GLN A 103 -11.23 -15.21 20.13
CA GLN A 103 -12.31 -14.36 19.61
C GLN A 103 -13.23 -15.09 18.60
N ARG A 104 -12.71 -16.05 17.84
CA ARG A 104 -13.55 -16.88 16.96
C ARG A 104 -14.49 -17.80 17.73
N ILE A 105 -14.06 -18.32 18.88
CA ILE A 105 -14.93 -19.13 19.75
C ILE A 105 -16.03 -18.25 20.38
N GLN A 106 -15.69 -17.03 20.80
CA GLN A 106 -16.64 -16.10 21.43
C GLN A 106 -17.74 -15.64 20.46
N ARG A 107 -17.39 -15.28 19.21
CA ARG A 107 -18.40 -14.92 18.20
C ARG A 107 -19.28 -16.11 17.78
N ARG A 108 -18.77 -17.35 17.86
CA ARG A 108 -19.57 -18.56 17.60
C ARG A 108 -20.55 -18.85 18.74
N ALA A 109 -20.18 -18.54 19.99
CA ALA A 109 -21.09 -18.63 21.12
C ALA A 109 -22.21 -17.57 21.07
N GLU A 110 -21.88 -16.32 20.71
CA GLU A 110 -22.86 -15.23 20.62
C GLU A 110 -23.88 -15.42 19.48
N SER A 111 -23.43 -15.95 18.33
CA SER A 111 -24.31 -16.24 17.19
C SER A 111 -25.25 -17.44 17.40
N MET A 112 -24.97 -18.33 18.35
CA MET A 112 -25.92 -19.38 18.75
C MET A 112 -26.93 -18.92 19.81
N GLY A 113 -26.60 -17.89 20.61
CA GLY A 113 -27.50 -17.36 21.65
C GLY A 113 -28.62 -16.45 21.13
N SER A 114 -28.44 -15.82 19.96
CA SER A 114 -29.36 -14.77 19.47
C SER A 114 -30.60 -15.27 18.71
N LYS A 115 -30.77 -16.59 18.52
CA LYS A 115 -31.90 -17.15 17.75
C LYS A 115 -33.19 -17.44 18.56
N ARG A 116 -33.30 -16.98 19.82
CA ARG A 116 -34.46 -17.33 20.70
C ARG A 116 -35.31 -16.16 21.20
N ALA A 117 -35.21 -14.97 20.64
CA ALA A 117 -36.04 -13.84 21.08
C ALA A 117 -36.54 -13.01 19.89
N GLU A 118 -37.52 -13.53 19.16
CA GLU A 118 -38.29 -12.76 18.19
C GLU A 118 -39.78 -13.03 18.46
N GLY A 119 -40.44 -12.01 19.01
CA GLY A 119 -41.87 -12.07 19.36
C GLY A 119 -42.28 -10.89 20.23
N ALA A 120 -42.38 -9.69 19.65
CA ALA A 120 -43.40 -8.67 19.96
C ALA A 120 -43.15 -7.35 19.22
N VAL A 121 -44.17 -6.91 18.49
CA VAL A 121 -44.39 -5.60 17.85
C VAL A 121 -45.86 -5.24 18.20
N PRO A 122 -46.39 -3.99 18.17
CA PRO A 122 -45.81 -2.64 17.95
C PRO A 122 -46.24 -1.60 19.03
N ALA A 123 -45.71 -0.37 18.97
CA ALA A 123 -46.52 0.85 19.18
C ALA A 123 -45.87 2.10 18.57
N ARG A 124 -46.67 2.87 17.82
CA ARG A 124 -46.39 4.21 17.29
C ARG A 124 -46.27 5.24 18.43
N SER A 125 -45.38 6.22 18.29
CA SER A 125 -45.64 7.58 18.79
C SER A 125 -44.79 8.63 18.08
N SER A 126 -45.34 9.84 18.03
CA SER A 126 -45.11 10.94 17.10
C SER A 126 -43.94 11.87 17.49
N ALA A 127 -43.46 12.64 16.50
CA ALA A 127 -42.36 13.63 16.55
C ALA A 127 -42.55 14.79 17.57
N PRO A 128 -41.49 15.59 17.85
CA PRO A 128 -41.30 16.84 17.09
C PRO A 128 -39.84 17.20 16.74
N ALA A 129 -39.72 18.19 15.85
CA ALA A 129 -38.58 18.60 15.04
C ALA A 129 -37.47 19.41 15.73
N THR A 130 -36.23 19.29 15.22
CA THR A 130 -35.17 20.33 15.08
C THR A 130 -33.86 19.69 14.52
N PRO A 131 -32.90 20.48 14.01
CA PRO A 131 -32.84 21.08 12.69
C PRO A 131 -32.03 20.25 11.68
N SER A 132 -32.46 20.33 10.42
CA SER A 132 -31.93 19.66 9.25
C SER A 132 -30.44 19.91 9.02
N THR A 133 -29.60 18.91 9.31
CA THR A 133 -28.30 18.79 8.64
C THR A 133 -28.60 18.36 7.20
N PRO A 134 -28.11 19.06 6.16
CA PRO A 134 -28.37 18.68 4.78
C PRO A 134 -27.78 17.30 4.52
N SER A 135 -28.65 16.30 4.47
CA SER A 135 -28.37 15.00 3.90
C SER A 135 -28.28 15.20 2.38
N PRO A 136 -27.11 15.01 1.73
CA PRO A 136 -27.04 15.06 0.28
C PRO A 136 -27.30 13.65 -0.25
N SER A 137 -28.54 13.46 -0.64
CA SER A 137 -29.00 12.43 -1.57
C SER A 137 -28.36 12.62 -2.94
N THR A 138 -27.28 11.89 -3.24
CA THR A 138 -27.00 11.34 -4.57
C THR A 138 -26.07 10.14 -4.38
N GLY A 139 -26.61 8.95 -4.54
CA GLY A 139 -25.93 7.68 -4.30
C GLY A 139 -24.96 7.31 -5.43
N GLU A 140 -23.89 8.08 -5.59
CA GLU A 140 -22.73 7.62 -6.35
C GLU A 140 -21.81 6.83 -5.42
N ASP A 141 -21.47 5.61 -5.84
CA ASP A 141 -20.62 4.70 -5.06
C ASP A 141 -19.25 5.37 -4.85
N PRO A 142 -18.82 5.64 -3.60
CA PRO A 142 -17.55 6.29 -3.30
C PRO A 142 -16.35 5.58 -3.95
N ARG A 143 -16.51 4.27 -4.26
CA ARG A 143 -15.51 3.48 -4.99
C ARG A 143 -15.25 4.01 -6.40
N GLN A 144 -16.25 4.57 -7.08
CA GLN A 144 -16.08 5.11 -8.43
C GLN A 144 -15.20 6.36 -8.42
N PHE A 145 -15.42 7.26 -7.46
CA PHE A 145 -14.57 8.44 -7.25
C PHE A 145 -13.11 8.05 -7.01
N PHE A 146 -12.84 7.15 -6.07
CA PHE A 146 -11.46 6.73 -5.79
C PHE A 146 -10.80 6.02 -6.97
N ARG A 147 -11.56 5.29 -7.81
CA ARG A 147 -11.05 4.69 -9.05
C ARG A 147 -10.67 5.75 -10.08
N ALA A 148 -11.52 6.75 -10.30
CA ALA A 148 -11.23 7.86 -11.23
C ALA A 148 -9.98 8.65 -10.80
N VAL A 149 -9.88 8.98 -9.51
CA VAL A 149 -8.72 9.70 -8.96
C VAL A 149 -7.44 8.86 -9.04
N LYS A 150 -7.53 7.54 -8.83
CA LYS A 150 -6.39 6.62 -9.01
C LYS A 150 -5.97 6.50 -10.48
N ALA A 151 -6.92 6.47 -11.42
CA ALA A 151 -6.63 6.44 -12.86
C ALA A 151 -5.88 7.70 -13.31
N ALA A 152 -6.20 8.86 -12.73
CA ALA A 152 -5.49 10.13 -12.94
C ALA A 152 -4.10 10.20 -12.25
N GLY A 153 -3.65 9.13 -11.59
CA GLY A 153 -2.35 9.06 -10.94
C GLY A 153 -2.21 9.99 -9.73
N ILE A 154 -3.32 10.29 -9.05
CA ILE A 154 -3.33 11.13 -7.85
C ILE A 154 -3.24 10.22 -6.61
N ASN A 155 -2.48 10.67 -5.61
CA ASN A 155 -2.29 9.90 -4.39
C ASN A 155 -3.61 9.76 -3.61
N LEU A 156 -3.87 8.58 -3.06
CA LEU A 156 -5.08 8.27 -2.28
C LEU A 156 -5.29 9.25 -1.11
N ARG A 157 -4.21 9.76 -0.50
CA ARG A 157 -4.30 10.75 0.58
C ARG A 157 -4.94 12.06 0.12
N ILE A 158 -4.66 12.49 -1.11
CA ILE A 158 -5.24 13.69 -1.72
C ILE A 158 -6.71 13.44 -2.06
N ALA A 159 -7.04 12.25 -2.56
CA ALA A 159 -8.42 11.84 -2.81
C ALA A 159 -9.28 11.88 -1.54
N GLN A 160 -8.74 11.39 -0.42
CA GLN A 160 -9.41 11.43 0.89
C GLN A 160 -9.61 12.86 1.39
N ALA A 161 -8.61 13.73 1.21
CA ALA A 161 -8.72 15.13 1.58
C ALA A 161 -9.81 15.86 0.77
N LEU A 162 -9.87 15.62 -0.56
CA LEU A 162 -10.92 16.15 -1.42
C LEU A 162 -12.31 15.64 -1.03
N TYR A 163 -12.42 14.34 -0.73
CA TYR A 163 -13.68 13.74 -0.28
C TYR A 163 -14.16 14.32 1.05
N ALA A 164 -13.23 14.54 2.00
CA ALA A 164 -13.51 15.18 3.28
C ALA A 164 -13.90 16.67 3.12
N ALA A 165 -13.33 17.35 2.12
CA ALA A 165 -13.70 18.72 1.74
C ALA A 165 -15.05 18.82 1.00
N GLY A 166 -15.72 17.69 0.73
CA GLY A 166 -17.04 17.65 0.11
C GLY A 166 -17.04 17.36 -1.39
N PHE A 167 -15.87 17.23 -2.03
CA PHE A 167 -15.78 16.85 -3.44
C PHE A 167 -15.90 15.32 -3.58
N ARG A 168 -17.10 14.86 -3.92
CA ARG A 168 -17.43 13.42 -3.99
C ARG A 168 -17.35 12.87 -5.41
N THR A 169 -17.28 13.73 -6.43
CA THR A 169 -17.30 13.33 -7.84
C THR A 169 -16.15 14.00 -8.61
N ALA A 170 -15.68 13.35 -9.68
CA ALA A 170 -14.66 13.93 -10.56
C ALA A 170 -15.15 15.23 -11.22
N GLU A 171 -16.43 15.30 -11.52
CA GLU A 171 -17.09 16.47 -12.10
C GLU A 171 -17.07 17.67 -11.14
N GLN A 172 -17.31 17.43 -9.85
CA GLN A 172 -17.21 18.47 -8.83
C GLN A 172 -15.78 19.03 -8.74
N VAL A 173 -14.76 18.17 -8.85
CA VAL A 173 -13.34 18.60 -8.87
C VAL A 173 -13.03 19.38 -10.15
N ARG A 174 -13.65 19.03 -11.28
CA ARG A 174 -13.52 19.75 -12.56
C ARG A 174 -14.09 21.16 -12.50
N ILE A 175 -15.29 21.33 -11.92
CA ILE A 175 -15.99 22.62 -11.86
C ILE A 175 -15.48 23.49 -10.70
N ALA A 176 -14.94 22.89 -9.63
CA ALA A 176 -14.44 23.61 -8.45
C ALA A 176 -13.45 24.72 -8.83
N ALA A 177 -13.52 25.88 -8.17
CA ALA A 177 -12.52 26.94 -8.35
C ALA A 177 -11.16 26.54 -7.76
N ASP A 178 -10.06 27.03 -8.35
CA ASP A 178 -8.70 26.74 -7.85
C ASP A 178 -8.51 27.14 -6.39
N ALA A 179 -9.13 28.25 -5.97
CA ALA A 179 -9.14 28.71 -4.58
C ALA A 179 -9.77 27.68 -3.62
N ALA A 180 -10.84 26.99 -4.04
CA ALA A 180 -11.51 25.98 -3.24
C ALA A 180 -10.66 24.69 -3.12
N LEU A 181 -9.94 24.33 -4.19
CA LEU A 181 -9.01 23.19 -4.16
C LEU A 181 -7.80 23.49 -3.26
N LEU A 182 -7.25 24.71 -3.31
CA LEU A 182 -6.13 25.13 -2.48
C LEU A 182 -6.50 25.28 -1.00
N ALA A 183 -7.77 25.54 -0.68
CA ALA A 183 -8.25 25.57 0.70
C ALA A 183 -8.24 24.18 1.36
N THR A 184 -8.10 23.10 0.59
CA THR A 184 -8.07 21.74 1.12
C THR A 184 -6.68 21.40 1.70
N PRO A 185 -6.58 20.96 2.97
CA PRO A 185 -5.30 20.66 3.61
C PRO A 185 -4.45 19.65 2.82
N GLY A 186 -3.19 20.03 2.53
CA GLY A 186 -2.23 19.18 1.84
C GLY A 186 -2.33 19.20 0.30
N ILE A 187 -3.19 20.05 -0.27
CA ILE A 187 -3.24 20.31 -1.73
C ILE A 187 -2.43 21.56 -2.04
N GLY A 188 -1.28 21.37 -2.70
CA GLY A 188 -0.45 22.48 -3.19
C GLY A 188 -0.76 22.86 -4.65
N PRO A 189 -0.20 23.99 -5.14
CA PRO A 189 -0.41 24.47 -6.51
C PRO A 189 0.02 23.45 -7.58
N ALA A 190 1.05 22.64 -7.31
CA ALA A 190 1.48 21.55 -8.19
C ALA A 190 0.39 20.47 -8.36
N THR A 191 -0.32 20.14 -7.28
CA THR A 191 -1.43 19.18 -7.30
C THR A 191 -2.61 19.74 -8.07
N VAL A 192 -2.93 21.03 -7.89
CA VAL A 192 -4.01 21.69 -8.64
C VAL A 192 -3.73 21.69 -10.13
N ARG A 193 -2.49 22.02 -10.55
CA ARG A 193 -2.09 21.92 -11.97
C ARG A 193 -2.29 20.52 -12.54
N LYS A 194 -1.95 19.48 -11.76
CA LYS A 194 -2.15 18.07 -12.14
C LYS A 194 -3.63 17.69 -12.23
N LEU A 195 -4.46 18.19 -11.31
CA LEU A 195 -5.91 18.00 -11.35
C LEU A 195 -6.51 18.64 -12.62
N ARG A 196 -6.08 19.86 -12.95
CA ARG A 196 -6.52 20.56 -14.17
C ARG A 196 -6.08 19.86 -15.45
N SER A 197 -4.86 19.34 -15.52
CA SER A 197 -4.40 18.63 -16.71
C SER A 197 -5.12 17.28 -16.92
N GLN A 198 -5.70 16.69 -15.87
CA GLN A 198 -6.35 15.37 -15.94
C GLN A 198 -7.88 15.45 -16.04
N PHE A 199 -8.50 16.44 -15.39
CA PHE A 199 -9.96 16.62 -15.37
C PHE A 199 -10.44 17.83 -16.18
N GLY A 200 -9.54 18.74 -16.57
CA GLY A 200 -9.88 20.03 -17.15
C GLY A 200 -9.75 20.13 -18.67
N GLN A 201 -9.57 19.03 -19.41
CA GLN A 201 -9.76 19.04 -20.86
C GLN A 201 -11.23 18.78 -21.18
N PRO A 202 -12.03 19.81 -21.53
CA PRO A 202 -13.15 19.56 -22.42
C PRO A 202 -12.54 19.04 -23.73
N ASP A 203 -12.96 17.86 -24.18
CA ASP A 203 -12.75 17.41 -25.55
C ASP A 203 -13.31 18.50 -26.47
N THR A 204 -12.44 19.31 -27.06
CA THR A 204 -12.77 20.28 -28.10
C THR A 204 -12.92 19.61 -29.48
N SER A 205 -13.08 18.28 -29.52
CA SER A 205 -13.29 17.50 -30.74
C SER A 205 -14.74 17.55 -31.27
N ASP A 206 -15.70 18.09 -30.52
CA ASP A 206 -17.06 18.36 -31.00
C ASP A 206 -17.31 19.87 -31.11
N VAL A 207 -16.71 20.50 -32.13
CA VAL A 207 -17.28 21.71 -32.74
C VAL A 207 -18.04 21.27 -34.00
N PRO A 208 -19.36 20.98 -33.90
CA PRO A 208 -20.17 20.77 -35.09
C PRO A 208 -20.30 22.11 -35.83
N GLY A 209 -19.55 22.24 -36.93
CA GLY A 209 -19.96 22.94 -38.14
C GLY A 209 -20.51 24.35 -37.96
N ALA A 210 -19.66 25.30 -37.58
CA ALA A 210 -19.90 26.70 -37.93
C ALA A 210 -19.58 26.92 -39.41
N ALA A 211 -20.61 27.33 -40.15
CA ALA A 211 -20.55 28.11 -41.40
C ALA A 211 -19.95 27.44 -42.66
N HIS A 212 -20.83 26.91 -43.52
CA HIS A 212 -20.78 27.26 -44.95
C HIS A 212 -22.02 28.08 -45.29
N SER A 213 -22.01 29.34 -44.84
CA SER A 213 -22.77 30.40 -45.49
C SER A 213 -21.97 30.81 -46.72
N ARG A 214 -22.38 30.35 -47.90
CA ARG A 214 -21.95 30.93 -49.18
C ARG A 214 -23.20 31.47 -49.85
N ALA A 215 -23.33 32.79 -49.75
CA ALA A 215 -24.29 33.59 -50.47
C ALA A 215 -23.89 33.74 -51.95
N ALA A 216 -24.93 34.00 -52.74
CA ALA A 216 -24.95 34.56 -54.10
C ALA A 216 -24.51 33.64 -55.26
#